data_AF-A0A7L4ZJ94-F1
#
_entry.id   AF-A0A7L4ZJ94-F1
#
_cell.length_a   1.000
_cell.length_b   1.000
_cell.length_c   1.000
_cell.angle_alpha   90.00
_cell.angle_beta   90.00
_cell.angle_gamma   90.00
#
_symmetry.space_group_name_H-M   'P 1'
#
loop_
_entity.id
_entity.type
_entity.pdbx_description
1 polymer ?
#
loop_
_entity_poly.entity_id
_entity_poly.type
_entity_poly.pdbx_seq_one_letter_code
_entity_poly.pdbx_strand_id
1 'polypeptide(L)'
;MSIFISYSHKDEKFVDKLAIKLVDDRIPVFVDRWEINVGDSITNKIENAITDASYLIIVLSKNSVESNWCKREITSGLMLELEKKRVVLLPVLIEECKIPLFLRDKHYADFRLDFETGYEKIKQSVARLKNDELGRIEMAPKTFSDFAISWGIRGEYFEMLIDVVEFSVEEDKPFTILTSIVFVGNKKATDKYNQYLSEKRDWLMKSMVLMICVETESFVESNVYIYGDKPYETVLTIADPKMDISFQGFVTVKRLGPSDKKNKIYYFGNIFKKLWEDERRSVN
;
A
#
# COMPACT_ATOMS: atom_id res chain seq x y z
N MET A 1 3.62 4.30 -2.45
CA MET A 1 2.60 5.30 -2.08
C MET A 1 3.29 6.40 -1.30
N SER A 2 3.52 7.57 -1.91
CA SER A 2 4.14 8.71 -1.25
C SER A 2 3.16 9.86 -1.07
N ILE A 3 3.37 10.64 -0.01
CA ILE A 3 2.67 11.90 0.23
C ILE A 3 3.60 13.05 -0.12
N PHE A 4 3.19 13.93 -1.03
CA PHE A 4 3.88 15.21 -1.22
C PHE A 4 3.26 16.27 -0.30
N ILE A 5 4.09 17.01 0.45
CA ILE A 5 3.62 18.12 1.29
C ILE A 5 3.96 19.45 0.62
N SER A 6 2.93 20.19 0.21
CA SER A 6 3.03 21.56 -0.28
C SER A 6 2.75 22.55 0.86
N TYR A 7 3.71 23.43 1.13
CA TYR A 7 3.67 24.38 2.24
C TYR A 7 4.45 25.66 1.92
N SER A 8 4.30 26.70 2.75
CA SER A 8 5.20 27.85 2.73
C SER A 8 6.41 27.57 3.62
N HIS A 9 7.61 27.98 3.24
CA HIS A 9 8.81 27.82 4.10
C HIS A 9 8.64 28.40 5.51
N LYS A 10 7.75 29.38 5.69
CA LYS A 10 7.42 29.95 7.02
C LYS A 10 6.67 28.98 7.94
N ASP A 11 6.06 27.93 7.38
CA ASP A 11 5.29 26.93 8.11
C ASP A 11 6.11 25.64 8.37
N GLU A 12 7.43 25.69 8.16
CA GLU A 12 8.32 24.54 8.21
C GLU A 12 8.25 23.75 9.52
N LYS A 13 8.13 24.43 10.66
CA LYS A 13 8.08 23.78 11.98
C LYS A 13 6.88 22.86 12.12
N PHE A 14 5.74 23.26 11.56
CA PHE A 14 4.54 22.42 11.56
C PHE A 14 4.74 21.22 10.62
N VAL A 15 5.29 21.47 9.42
CA VAL A 15 5.52 20.44 8.42
C VAL A 15 6.51 19.39 8.89
N ASP A 16 7.60 19.79 9.55
CA ASP A 16 8.58 18.85 10.11
C ASP A 16 7.92 17.96 11.16
N LYS A 17 7.09 18.52 12.05
CA LYS A 17 6.34 17.73 13.04
C LYS A 17 5.38 16.75 12.39
N LEU A 18 4.63 17.19 11.37
CA LEU A 18 3.69 16.34 10.62
C LEU A 18 4.41 15.23 9.86
N ALA A 19 5.49 15.57 9.16
CA ALA A 19 6.27 14.64 8.36
C ALA A 19 6.95 13.59 9.23
N ILE A 20 7.56 13.97 10.37
CA ILE A 20 8.11 13.01 11.34
C ILE A 20 7.03 12.02 11.81
N LYS A 21 5.85 12.52 12.19
CA LYS A 21 4.76 11.65 12.65
C LYS A 21 4.27 10.69 11.54
N LEU A 22 4.17 11.16 10.30
CA LEU A 22 3.85 10.32 9.13
C LEU A 22 4.91 9.25 8.89
N VAL A 23 6.20 9.59 8.99
CA VAL A 23 7.32 8.66 8.85
C VAL A 23 7.34 7.64 10.00
N ASP A 24 7.06 8.05 11.24
CA ASP A 24 6.90 7.13 12.38
C ASP A 24 5.79 6.10 12.14
N ASP A 25 4.72 6.52 11.48
CA ASP A 25 3.61 5.68 11.02
C ASP A 25 3.90 4.99 9.66
N ARG A 26 5.17 5.04 9.21
CA ARG A 26 5.73 4.41 8.01
C ARG A 26 5.09 4.86 6.71
N ILE A 27 4.56 6.06 6.69
CA ILE A 27 3.98 6.66 5.49
C ILE A 27 5.11 7.43 4.81
N PRO A 28 5.54 7.04 3.59
CA PRO A 28 6.57 7.77 2.87
C PRO A 28 6.10 9.20 2.58
N VAL A 29 6.91 10.18 2.96
CA VAL A 29 6.61 11.60 2.75
C VAL A 29 7.76 12.24 2.00
N PHE A 30 7.43 12.95 0.93
CA PHE A 30 8.36 13.85 0.26
C PHE A 30 8.17 15.27 0.81
N VAL A 31 9.23 15.80 1.40
CA VAL A 31 9.37 17.21 1.77
C VAL A 31 10.53 17.79 0.98
N ASP A 32 10.27 18.86 0.24
CA ASP A 32 11.26 19.52 -0.65
C ASP A 32 12.61 19.79 0.03
N ARG A 33 12.61 20.31 1.27
CA ARG A 33 13.82 20.59 2.08
C ARG A 33 14.59 19.34 2.47
N TRP A 34 13.96 18.17 2.51
CA TRP A 34 14.60 16.92 2.93
C TRP A 34 15.24 16.19 1.74
N GLU A 35 14.74 16.39 0.52
CA GLU A 35 15.08 15.56 -0.65
C GLU A 35 15.71 16.29 -1.85
N ILE A 36 15.82 17.62 -1.80
CA ILE A 36 16.45 18.43 -2.84
C ILE A 36 17.86 18.83 -2.42
N ASN A 37 18.85 18.42 -3.20
CA ASN A 37 20.26 18.72 -2.97
C ASN A 37 20.75 19.91 -3.81
N VAL A 38 21.90 20.49 -3.43
CA VAL A 38 22.56 21.52 -4.23
C VAL A 38 22.93 20.96 -5.60
N GLY A 39 22.40 21.58 -6.67
CA GLY A 39 22.58 21.14 -8.06
C GLY A 39 21.34 20.48 -8.67
N ASP A 40 20.33 20.13 -7.86
CA ASP A 40 19.06 19.60 -8.37
C ASP A 40 18.21 20.68 -9.04
N SER A 41 17.49 20.29 -10.11
CA SER A 41 16.40 21.11 -10.64
C SER A 41 15.20 20.99 -9.69
N ILE A 42 14.96 22.05 -8.91
CA ILE A 42 13.84 22.16 -7.97
C ILE A 42 12.52 21.84 -8.66
N THR A 43 12.28 22.43 -9.84
CA THR A 43 11.05 22.23 -10.61
C THR A 43 10.85 20.77 -11.00
N ASN A 44 11.88 20.13 -11.56
CA ASN A 44 11.77 18.73 -11.99
C ASN A 44 11.56 17.78 -10.80
N LYS A 45 12.23 18.04 -9.67
CA LYS A 45 12.06 17.25 -8.44
C LYS A 45 10.63 17.35 -7.91
N ILE A 46 10.05 18.55 -7.91
CA ILE A 46 8.66 18.77 -7.50
C ILE A 46 7.69 18.08 -8.46
N GLU A 47 7.89 18.21 -9.78
CA GLU A 47 7.05 17.55 -10.78
C GLU A 47 7.12 16.02 -10.66
N ASN A 48 8.32 15.46 -10.45
CA ASN A 48 8.49 14.02 -10.22
C ASN A 48 7.81 13.60 -8.91
N ALA A 49 8.00 14.35 -7.82
CA ALA A 49 7.37 14.06 -6.54
C ALA A 49 5.83 14.08 -6.64
N ILE A 50 5.25 15.03 -7.39
CA ILE A 50 3.82 15.08 -7.68
C ILE A 50 3.38 13.91 -8.57
N THR A 51 4.23 13.48 -9.50
CA THR A 51 3.97 12.35 -10.39
C THR A 51 3.87 11.03 -9.64
N ASP A 52 4.77 10.83 -8.68
CA ASP A 52 4.86 9.58 -7.92
C ASP A 52 3.96 9.59 -6.68
N ALA A 53 3.49 10.77 -6.26
CA ALA A 53 2.63 10.93 -5.09
C ALA A 53 1.21 10.43 -5.34
N SER A 54 0.69 9.71 -4.35
CA SER A 54 -0.71 9.27 -4.31
C SER A 54 -1.59 10.28 -3.57
N TYR A 55 -0.98 11.06 -2.68
CA TYR A 55 -1.61 12.15 -1.94
C TYR A 55 -0.80 13.42 -2.01
N LEU A 56 -1.49 14.54 -2.07
CA LEU A 56 -0.91 15.88 -1.93
C LEU A 56 -1.52 16.56 -0.71
N ILE A 57 -0.72 16.72 0.35
CA ILE A 57 -1.07 17.57 1.49
C ILE A 57 -0.81 19.02 1.12
N ILE A 58 -1.85 19.85 1.22
CA ILE A 58 -1.74 21.30 1.04
C ILE A 58 -1.89 21.95 2.40
N VAL A 59 -0.80 22.52 2.92
CA VAL A 59 -0.81 23.28 4.18
C VAL A 59 -1.37 24.66 3.90
N LEU A 60 -2.48 24.99 4.56
CA LEU A 60 -3.23 26.23 4.44
C LEU A 60 -2.90 27.14 5.62
N SER A 61 -2.18 28.22 5.28
CA SER A 61 -1.82 29.34 6.14
C SER A 61 -1.99 30.63 5.35
N LYS A 62 -1.94 31.78 6.02
CA LYS A 62 -1.88 33.10 5.34
C LYS A 62 -0.67 33.15 4.42
N ASN A 63 0.47 32.63 4.87
CA ASN A 63 1.70 32.59 4.10
C ASN A 63 1.57 31.74 2.83
N SER A 64 1.01 30.53 2.94
CA SER A 64 0.95 29.58 1.81
C SER A 64 -0.07 30.01 0.75
N VAL A 65 -1.20 30.57 1.17
CA VAL A 65 -2.22 31.08 0.26
C VAL A 65 -1.69 32.27 -0.55
N GLU A 66 -0.96 33.18 0.10
CA GLU A 66 -0.40 34.37 -0.56
C GLU A 66 0.79 34.05 -1.47
N SER A 67 1.65 33.09 -1.10
CA SER A 67 2.89 32.79 -1.84
C SER A 67 2.71 31.78 -2.97
N ASN A 68 1.99 30.68 -2.73
CA ASN A 68 2.02 29.50 -3.61
C ASN A 68 0.80 29.43 -4.55
N TRP A 69 -0.34 30.00 -4.15
CA TRP A 69 -1.63 29.77 -4.83
C TRP A 69 -2.26 31.04 -5.44
N CYS A 70 -1.65 32.21 -5.24
CA CYS A 70 -2.16 33.49 -5.75
C CYS A 70 -2.12 33.62 -7.29
N LYS A 71 -1.35 32.79 -8.00
CA LYS A 71 -1.27 32.84 -9.47
C LYS A 71 -2.25 31.85 -10.10
N ARG A 72 -3.29 32.39 -10.76
CA ARG A 72 -4.33 31.62 -11.48
C ARG A 72 -3.76 30.56 -12.44
N GLU A 73 -2.66 30.87 -13.12
CA GLU A 73 -2.03 29.97 -14.10
C GLU A 73 -1.40 28.74 -13.44
N ILE A 74 -0.74 28.91 -12.29
CA ILE A 74 -0.13 27.81 -11.52
C ILE A 74 -1.21 26.87 -10.98
N THR A 75 -2.36 27.43 -10.58
CA THR A 75 -3.47 26.63 -10.03
C THR A 75 -4.12 25.76 -11.10
N SER A 76 -4.38 26.27 -12.30
CA SER A 76 -5.06 25.49 -13.35
C SER A 76 -4.20 24.37 -13.92
N GLY A 77 -2.90 24.62 -14.15
CA GLY A 77 -1.97 23.60 -14.66
C GLY A 77 -1.80 22.44 -13.68
N LEU A 78 -1.55 22.77 -12.40
CA LEU A 78 -1.39 21.79 -11.34
C LEU A 78 -2.68 20.97 -11.13
N MET A 79 -3.86 21.61 -11.13
CA MET A 79 -5.13 20.89 -10.97
C MET A 79 -5.37 19.87 -12.09
N LEU A 80 -5.05 20.24 -13.34
CA LEU A 80 -5.19 19.33 -14.48
C LEU A 80 -4.25 18.12 -14.36
N GLU A 81 -3.03 18.32 -13.85
CA GLU A 81 -2.09 17.23 -13.62
C GLU A 81 -2.53 16.31 -12.48
N LEU A 82 -2.98 16.88 -11.36
CA LEU A 82 -3.50 16.14 -10.23
C LEU A 82 -4.72 15.29 -10.63
N GLU A 83 -5.61 15.85 -11.46
CA GLU A 83 -6.78 15.14 -11.98
C GLU A 83 -6.39 14.00 -12.92
N LYS A 84 -5.50 14.25 -13.89
CA LYS A 84 -4.99 13.23 -14.82
C LYS A 84 -4.32 12.06 -14.08
N LYS A 85 -3.57 12.37 -13.02
CA LYS A 85 -2.80 11.40 -12.23
C LYS A 85 -3.57 10.83 -11.03
N ARG A 86 -4.83 11.22 -10.83
CA ARG A 86 -5.70 10.78 -9.72
C ARG A 86 -5.11 11.00 -8.33
N VAL A 87 -4.33 12.08 -8.16
CA VAL A 87 -3.72 12.42 -6.86
C VAL A 87 -4.80 12.95 -5.91
N VAL A 88 -4.87 12.40 -4.69
CA VAL A 88 -5.86 12.83 -3.70
C VAL A 88 -5.35 14.05 -2.95
N LEU A 89 -6.08 15.17 -3.07
CA LEU A 89 -5.79 16.41 -2.35
C LEU A 89 -6.27 16.33 -0.89
N LEU A 90 -5.37 16.61 0.05
CA LEU A 90 -5.61 16.67 1.49
C LEU A 90 -5.34 18.10 2.02
N PRO A 91 -6.37 18.95 2.16
CA PRO A 91 -6.19 20.27 2.73
C PRO A 91 -5.96 20.19 4.25
N VAL A 92 -4.90 20.85 4.72
CA VAL A 92 -4.50 20.91 6.13
C VAL A 92 -4.55 22.36 6.59
N LEU A 93 -5.48 22.69 7.48
CA LEU A 93 -5.67 24.06 7.97
C LEU A 93 -4.93 24.25 9.29
N ILE A 94 -3.91 25.13 9.29
CA ILE A 94 -3.08 25.39 10.49
C ILE A 94 -3.37 26.75 11.13
N GLU A 95 -3.94 27.69 10.39
CA GLU A 95 -4.39 28.98 10.89
C GLU A 95 -5.56 29.52 10.06
N GLU A 96 -6.22 30.59 10.51
CA GLU A 96 -7.26 31.24 9.71
C GLU A 96 -6.68 31.96 8.48
N CYS A 97 -7.11 31.53 7.29
CA CYS A 97 -6.68 32.11 6.02
C CYS A 97 -7.81 32.10 4.97
N LYS A 98 -7.62 32.81 3.87
CA LYS A 98 -8.57 32.83 2.74
C LYS A 98 -8.46 31.54 1.93
N ILE A 99 -9.23 30.52 2.28
CA ILE A 99 -9.20 29.21 1.60
C ILE A 99 -9.49 29.38 0.09
N PRO A 100 -8.58 28.88 -0.79
CA PRO A 100 -8.77 28.90 -2.25
C PRO A 100 -10.08 28.24 -2.67
N LEU A 101 -10.70 28.77 -3.74
CA LEU A 101 -12.04 28.34 -4.17
C LEU A 101 -12.16 26.83 -4.39
N PHE A 102 -11.15 26.20 -4.99
CA PHE A 102 -11.11 24.77 -5.31
C PHE A 102 -10.93 23.84 -4.08
N LEU A 103 -10.69 24.42 -2.89
CA LEU A 103 -10.56 23.68 -1.64
C LEU A 103 -11.75 23.91 -0.69
N ARG A 104 -12.68 24.82 -1.02
CA ARG A 104 -13.79 25.17 -0.12
C ARG A 104 -14.80 24.04 0.06
N ASP A 105 -14.95 23.25 -0.99
CA ASP A 105 -15.81 22.08 -1.09
C ASP A 105 -15.12 20.78 -0.64
N LYS A 106 -13.83 20.85 -0.24
CA LYS A 106 -13.09 19.73 0.34
C LYS A 106 -13.10 19.78 1.86
N HIS A 107 -13.30 18.61 2.47
CA HIS A 107 -13.14 18.46 3.91
C HIS A 107 -11.65 18.59 4.29
N TYR A 108 -11.33 19.48 5.23
CA TYR A 108 -9.96 19.74 5.66
C TYR A 108 -9.66 19.07 7.01
N ALA A 109 -8.39 18.73 7.22
CA ALA A 109 -7.88 18.40 8.53
C ALA A 109 -7.55 19.71 9.26
N ASP A 110 -8.24 19.97 10.37
CA ASP A 110 -8.07 21.20 11.16
C ASP A 110 -7.08 20.95 12.29
N PHE A 111 -5.96 21.67 12.26
CA PHE A 111 -4.87 21.60 13.24
C PHE A 111 -4.82 22.85 14.14
N ARG A 112 -5.78 23.78 14.02
CA ARG A 112 -5.78 25.04 14.79
C ARG A 112 -5.98 24.84 16.29
N LEU A 113 -6.68 23.78 16.68
CA LEU A 113 -7.03 23.48 18.07
C LEU A 113 -6.16 22.38 18.67
N ASP A 114 -6.03 21.26 17.96
CA ASP A 114 -5.32 20.08 18.44
C ASP A 114 -4.59 19.36 17.30
N PHE A 115 -3.34 19.00 17.54
CA PHE A 115 -2.50 18.36 16.54
C PHE A 115 -2.91 16.90 16.31
N GLU A 116 -3.22 16.16 17.38
CA GLU A 116 -3.52 14.72 17.28
C GLU A 116 -4.85 14.49 16.56
N THR A 117 -5.87 15.29 16.84
CA THR A 117 -7.17 15.24 16.16
C THR A 117 -7.03 15.54 14.66
N GLY A 118 -6.22 16.55 14.31
CA GLY A 118 -5.91 16.87 12.92
C GLY A 118 -5.16 15.72 12.23
N TYR A 119 -4.18 15.14 12.92
CA TYR A 119 -3.36 14.05 12.43
C TYR A 119 -4.17 12.77 12.18
N GLU A 120 -5.06 12.39 13.09
CA GLU A 120 -5.92 11.21 12.94
C GLU A 120 -6.82 11.31 11.69
N LYS A 121 -7.32 12.51 11.34
CA LYS A 121 -8.07 12.73 10.10
C LYS A 121 -7.22 12.50 8.85
N ILE A 122 -5.95 12.94 8.88
CA ILE A 122 -5.00 12.67 7.80
C ILE A 122 -4.73 11.17 7.71
N LYS A 123 -4.44 10.53 8.83
CA LYS A 123 -4.18 9.09 8.91
C LYS A 123 -5.34 8.26 8.36
N GLN A 124 -6.58 8.57 8.73
CA GLN A 124 -7.77 7.92 8.18
C GLN A 124 -7.91 8.12 6.67
N SER A 125 -7.58 9.32 6.18
CA SER A 125 -7.67 9.62 4.75
C SER A 125 -6.59 8.90 3.93
N VAL A 126 -5.39 8.76 4.51
CA VAL A 126 -4.25 8.05 3.90
C VAL A 126 -4.42 6.53 4.00
N ALA A 127 -4.99 6.02 5.09
CA ALA A 127 -5.29 4.59 5.27
C ALA A 127 -6.25 4.05 4.21
N ARG A 128 -7.07 4.90 3.58
CA ARG A 128 -7.96 4.47 2.48
C ARG A 128 -7.22 3.95 1.25
N LEU A 129 -5.98 4.38 1.01
CA LEU A 129 -5.15 3.85 -0.07
C LEU A 129 -3.98 3.03 0.49
N LYS A 130 -3.51 3.32 1.71
CA LYS A 130 -2.48 2.52 2.39
C LYS A 130 -3.10 1.25 2.95
N ASN A 131 -3.24 0.25 2.10
CA ASN A 131 -3.42 -1.08 2.60
C ASN A 131 -2.35 -2.00 2.03
N ASP A 132 -1.25 -2.17 2.76
CA ASP A 132 -0.25 -3.20 2.42
C ASP A 132 -0.87 -4.62 2.53
N GLU A 133 -2.09 -4.69 3.05
CA GLU A 133 -2.96 -5.86 3.06
C GLU A 133 -3.88 -5.93 1.85
N LEU A 134 -4.29 -4.80 1.22
CA LEU A 134 -5.17 -4.78 0.04
C LEU A 134 -4.53 -4.01 -1.11
N GLY A 135 -4.28 -4.68 -2.24
CA GLY A 135 -3.67 -4.00 -3.38
C GLY A 135 -4.02 -4.62 -4.72
N ARG A 136 -3.51 -3.98 -5.78
CA ARG A 136 -3.54 -4.46 -7.16
C ARG A 136 -2.14 -4.50 -7.72
N ILE A 137 -1.76 -5.61 -8.33
CA ILE A 137 -0.48 -5.76 -9.02
C ILE A 137 -0.75 -6.16 -10.47
N GLU A 138 -0.10 -5.51 -11.44
CA GLU A 138 -0.14 -5.96 -12.83
C GLU A 138 0.81 -7.16 -13.01
N MET A 139 0.27 -8.32 -13.37
CA MET A 139 1.06 -9.55 -13.59
C MET A 139 1.75 -9.54 -14.96
N ALA A 140 0.99 -9.14 -15.97
CA ALA A 140 1.34 -9.03 -17.38
C ALA A 140 0.43 -7.96 -18.01
N PRO A 141 0.67 -7.50 -19.26
CA PRO A 141 -0.21 -6.53 -19.92
C PRO A 141 -1.68 -6.97 -19.82
N LYS A 142 -2.55 -6.08 -19.33
CA LYS A 142 -4.00 -6.34 -19.16
C LYS A 142 -4.35 -7.50 -18.21
N THR A 143 -3.41 -8.01 -17.42
CA THR A 143 -3.63 -9.03 -16.40
C THR A 143 -3.28 -8.49 -15.03
N PHE A 144 -4.26 -8.49 -14.12
CA PHE A 144 -4.16 -7.86 -12.81
C PHE A 144 -4.47 -8.87 -11.70
N SER A 145 -3.82 -8.71 -10.56
CA SER A 145 -4.12 -9.46 -9.33
C SER A 145 -4.50 -8.49 -8.23
N ASP A 146 -5.76 -8.54 -7.83
CA ASP A 146 -6.26 -7.87 -6.64
C ASP A 146 -6.04 -8.81 -5.44
N PHE A 147 -5.45 -8.33 -4.35
CA PHE A 147 -5.12 -9.18 -3.20
C PHE A 147 -5.62 -8.62 -1.87
N ALA A 148 -5.79 -9.50 -0.89
CA ALA A 148 -6.10 -9.23 0.50
C ALA A 148 -5.24 -10.12 1.42
N ILE A 149 -4.59 -9.55 2.42
CA ILE A 149 -3.74 -10.25 3.39
C ILE A 149 -4.22 -9.94 4.80
N SER A 150 -4.56 -10.93 5.61
CA SER A 150 -4.90 -10.68 7.02
C SER A 150 -4.19 -11.69 7.90
N TRP A 151 -3.87 -11.31 9.14
CA TRP A 151 -3.25 -12.22 10.09
C TRP A 151 -3.71 -11.96 11.52
N GLY A 152 -3.51 -12.94 12.38
CA GLY A 152 -3.80 -12.82 13.80
C GLY A 152 -3.79 -14.16 14.49
N ILE A 153 -4.24 -14.17 15.75
CA ILE A 153 -4.49 -15.42 16.47
C ILE A 153 -5.89 -15.91 16.14
N ARG A 154 -6.00 -17.17 15.71
CA ARG A 154 -7.26 -17.90 15.56
C ARG A 154 -7.15 -19.23 16.28
N GLY A 155 -8.04 -19.44 17.25
CA GLY A 155 -7.88 -20.54 18.21
C GLY A 155 -6.61 -20.35 19.03
N GLU A 156 -5.70 -21.33 18.97
CA GLU A 156 -4.44 -21.33 19.72
C GLU A 156 -3.21 -20.97 18.88
N TYR A 157 -3.38 -20.76 17.56
CA TYR A 157 -2.27 -20.58 16.63
C TYR A 157 -2.35 -19.24 15.91
N PHE A 158 -1.18 -18.77 15.47
CA PHE A 158 -1.10 -17.74 14.46
C PHE A 158 -1.64 -18.26 13.12
N GLU A 159 -2.52 -17.48 12.51
CA GLU A 159 -2.99 -17.69 11.14
C GLU A 159 -2.75 -16.45 10.28
N MET A 160 -2.35 -16.67 9.03
CA MET A 160 -2.34 -15.65 7.98
C MET A 160 -3.14 -16.13 6.78
N LEU A 161 -4.11 -15.33 6.34
CA LEU A 161 -4.93 -15.57 5.17
C LEU A 161 -4.50 -14.63 4.04
N ILE A 162 -4.31 -15.18 2.85
CA ILE A 162 -4.05 -14.42 1.62
C ILE A 162 -5.09 -14.83 0.59
N ASP A 163 -5.90 -13.87 0.17
CA ASP A 163 -6.86 -14.03 -0.93
C ASP A 163 -6.38 -13.20 -2.13
N VAL A 164 -6.39 -13.78 -3.32
CA VAL A 164 -5.96 -13.14 -4.56
C VAL A 164 -6.97 -13.43 -5.66
N VAL A 165 -7.46 -12.38 -6.31
CA VAL A 165 -8.28 -12.45 -7.52
C VAL A 165 -7.41 -11.99 -8.69
N GLU A 166 -6.91 -12.94 -9.47
CA GLU A 166 -6.23 -12.66 -10.72
C GLU A 166 -7.20 -12.67 -11.89
N PHE A 167 -7.17 -11.65 -12.73
CA PHE A 167 -8.03 -11.54 -13.90
C PHE A 167 -7.34 -10.90 -15.10
N SER A 168 -7.72 -11.35 -16.29
CA SER A 168 -7.33 -10.73 -17.56
C SER A 168 -8.52 -10.04 -18.20
N VAL A 169 -8.28 -8.83 -18.70
CA VAL A 169 -9.23 -8.04 -19.50
C VAL A 169 -8.90 -8.07 -20.99
N GLU A 170 -8.06 -9.02 -21.44
CA GLU A 170 -7.87 -9.29 -22.87
C GLU A 170 -9.17 -9.79 -23.50
N GLU A 171 -9.52 -9.24 -24.67
CA GLU A 171 -10.76 -9.56 -25.37
C GLU A 171 -10.80 -11.01 -25.85
N ASP A 172 -9.66 -11.57 -26.24
CA ASP A 172 -9.55 -12.93 -26.77
C ASP A 172 -9.42 -14.01 -25.67
N LYS A 173 -8.95 -13.63 -24.47
CA LYS A 173 -8.63 -14.58 -23.37
C LYS A 173 -8.99 -14.04 -21.98
N PRO A 174 -10.23 -13.60 -21.73
CA PRO A 174 -10.61 -13.16 -20.40
C PRO A 174 -10.55 -14.33 -19.42
N PHE A 175 -10.12 -14.06 -18.19
CA PHE A 175 -10.18 -15.02 -17.11
C PHE A 175 -10.31 -14.33 -15.77
N THR A 176 -10.77 -15.08 -14.77
CA THR A 176 -10.74 -14.69 -13.37
C THR A 176 -10.48 -15.94 -12.53
N ILE A 177 -9.50 -15.86 -11.64
CA ILE A 177 -9.06 -16.94 -10.75
C ILE A 177 -9.00 -16.37 -9.34
N LEU A 178 -9.69 -17.02 -8.40
CA LEU A 178 -9.58 -16.77 -6.97
C LEU A 178 -8.62 -17.81 -6.36
N THR A 179 -7.59 -17.33 -5.69
CA THR A 179 -6.64 -18.11 -4.89
C THR A 179 -6.79 -17.69 -3.44
N SER A 180 -7.04 -18.64 -2.55
CA SER A 180 -7.10 -18.42 -1.10
C SER A 180 -6.08 -19.33 -0.42
N ILE A 181 -5.23 -18.78 0.44
CA ILE A 181 -4.18 -19.50 1.13
C ILE A 181 -4.23 -19.16 2.61
N VAL A 182 -4.40 -20.18 3.46
CA VAL A 182 -4.33 -20.06 4.91
C VAL A 182 -3.03 -20.67 5.39
N PHE A 183 -2.15 -19.86 5.99
CA PHE A 183 -0.96 -20.33 6.69
C PHE A 183 -1.24 -20.44 8.18
N VAL A 184 -1.12 -21.63 8.73
CA VAL A 184 -1.23 -21.89 10.17
C VAL A 184 0.16 -22.13 10.73
N GLY A 185 0.60 -21.26 11.64
CA GLY A 185 1.92 -21.34 12.26
C GLY A 185 2.00 -22.40 13.35
N ASN A 186 3.17 -23.00 13.52
CA ASN A 186 3.44 -23.83 14.69
C ASN A 186 3.48 -22.98 15.99
N LYS A 187 3.69 -23.64 17.14
CA LYS A 187 3.75 -22.93 18.43
C LYS A 187 4.84 -21.87 18.48
N LYS A 188 6.02 -22.14 17.90
CA LYS A 188 7.14 -21.18 17.83
C LYS A 188 6.79 -19.94 17.01
N ALA A 189 6.13 -20.13 15.86
CA ALA A 189 5.62 -19.03 15.05
C ALA A 189 4.62 -18.18 15.85
N THR A 190 3.73 -18.84 16.58
CA THR A 190 2.71 -18.18 17.41
C THR A 190 3.32 -17.37 18.55
N ASP A 191 4.27 -17.94 19.29
CA ASP A 191 5.03 -17.25 20.34
C ASP A 191 5.78 -16.04 19.76
N LYS A 192 6.37 -16.20 18.57
CA LYS A 192 7.07 -15.12 17.87
C LYS A 192 6.13 -13.99 17.44
N TYR A 193 4.94 -14.34 16.94
CA TYR A 193 3.90 -13.36 16.61
C TYR A 193 3.47 -12.57 17.85
N ASN A 194 3.21 -13.26 18.97
CA ASN A 194 2.84 -12.60 20.22
C ASN A 194 3.93 -11.66 20.73
N GLN A 195 5.21 -12.02 20.56
CA GLN A 195 6.32 -11.11 20.83
C GLN A 195 6.23 -9.84 19.95
N TYR A 196 6.12 -9.99 18.63
CA TYR A 196 6.00 -8.85 17.72
C TYR A 196 4.77 -7.99 18.01
N LEU A 197 3.64 -8.60 18.36
CA LEU A 197 2.43 -7.91 18.75
C LEU A 197 2.64 -7.04 19.99
N SER A 198 3.32 -7.56 21.02
CA SER A 198 3.66 -6.81 22.23
C SER A 198 4.56 -5.60 21.96
N GLU A 199 5.40 -5.69 20.92
CA GLU A 199 6.30 -4.63 20.47
C GLU A 199 5.65 -3.67 19.45
N LYS A 200 4.36 -3.86 19.11
CA LYS A 200 3.64 -3.14 18.04
C LYS A 200 4.33 -3.25 16.67
N ARG A 201 4.86 -4.43 16.37
CA ARG A 201 5.59 -4.76 15.13
C ARG A 201 5.07 -6.05 14.49
N ASP A 202 3.80 -6.37 14.69
CA ASP A 202 3.17 -7.62 14.24
C ASP A 202 3.23 -7.82 12.71
N TRP A 203 3.28 -6.74 11.93
CA TRP A 203 3.55 -6.76 10.48
C TRP A 203 4.85 -7.51 10.11
N LEU A 204 5.85 -7.61 11.02
CA LEU A 204 7.06 -8.40 10.79
C LEU A 204 6.75 -9.88 10.54
N MET A 205 5.65 -10.39 11.11
CA MET A 205 5.24 -11.76 10.86
C MET A 205 4.76 -11.94 9.43
N LYS A 206 3.98 -10.99 8.88
CA LYS A 206 3.61 -10.98 7.46
C LYS A 206 4.86 -11.01 6.58
N SER A 207 5.82 -10.11 6.82
CA SER A 207 7.06 -10.03 6.04
C SER A 207 7.87 -11.33 6.13
N MET A 208 7.93 -11.97 7.31
CA MET A 208 8.57 -13.27 7.49
C MET A 208 7.91 -14.36 6.65
N VAL A 209 6.57 -14.48 6.70
CA VAL A 209 5.89 -15.52 5.93
C VAL A 209 6.08 -15.32 4.42
N LEU A 210 5.94 -14.08 3.93
CA LEU A 210 6.17 -13.76 2.51
C LEU A 210 7.62 -14.08 2.08
N MET A 211 8.60 -13.77 2.93
CA MET A 211 10.00 -14.11 2.69
C MET A 211 10.21 -15.62 2.56
N ILE A 212 9.71 -16.41 3.53
CA ILE A 212 9.85 -17.87 3.51
C ILE A 212 9.16 -18.47 2.28
N CYS A 213 7.99 -17.96 1.88
CA CYS A 213 7.32 -18.37 0.64
C CYS A 213 8.23 -18.23 -0.58
N VAL A 214 8.94 -17.10 -0.70
CA VAL A 214 9.83 -16.84 -1.86
C VAL A 214 11.14 -17.62 -1.79
N GLU A 215 11.64 -17.90 -0.58
CA GLU A 215 12.85 -18.72 -0.39
C GLU A 215 12.59 -20.22 -0.52
N THR A 216 11.33 -20.65 -0.41
CA THR A 216 10.94 -22.06 -0.54
C THR A 216 10.73 -22.43 -2.01
N GLU A 217 11.70 -23.13 -2.61
CA GLU A 217 11.66 -23.53 -4.03
C GLU A 217 10.39 -24.31 -4.40
N SER A 218 9.99 -25.28 -3.57
CA SER A 218 8.77 -26.06 -3.79
C SER A 218 7.49 -25.20 -3.77
N PHE A 219 7.48 -24.10 -3.03
CA PHE A 219 6.36 -23.15 -3.01
C PHE A 219 6.35 -22.31 -4.30
N VAL A 220 7.52 -21.79 -4.69
CA VAL A 220 7.67 -20.97 -5.90
C VAL A 220 7.32 -21.73 -7.17
N GLU A 221 7.71 -23.00 -7.25
CA GLU A 221 7.44 -23.88 -8.39
C GLU A 221 6.09 -24.61 -8.31
N SER A 222 5.26 -24.29 -7.31
CA SER A 222 3.96 -24.91 -7.15
C SER A 222 3.02 -24.54 -8.29
N ASN A 223 2.81 -25.52 -9.19
CA ASN A 223 1.92 -25.41 -10.33
C ASN A 223 0.52 -25.87 -9.96
N VAL A 224 -0.48 -25.07 -10.34
CA VAL A 224 -1.88 -25.44 -10.18
C VAL A 224 -2.48 -25.76 -11.53
N TYR A 225 -3.04 -26.96 -11.62
CA TYR A 225 -3.82 -27.40 -12.77
C TYR A 225 -5.30 -27.19 -12.46
N ILE A 226 -5.90 -26.15 -13.05
CA ILE A 226 -7.34 -25.92 -12.91
C ILE A 226 -8.05 -26.75 -13.97
N TYR A 227 -8.78 -27.77 -13.53
CA TYR A 227 -9.58 -28.65 -14.39
C TYR A 227 -11.07 -28.30 -14.28
N GLY A 228 -11.66 -27.78 -15.36
CA GLY A 228 -13.07 -27.44 -15.40
C GLY A 228 -13.46 -26.41 -14.33
N ASP A 229 -14.55 -26.68 -13.61
CA ASP A 229 -15.17 -25.74 -12.67
C ASP A 229 -14.97 -26.13 -11.19
N LYS A 230 -14.22 -27.20 -10.92
CA LYS A 230 -13.95 -27.66 -9.54
C LYS A 230 -12.77 -26.88 -8.95
N PRO A 231 -12.82 -26.54 -7.64
CA PRO A 231 -11.65 -26.02 -6.95
C PRO A 231 -10.49 -27.01 -7.01
N TYR A 232 -9.29 -26.48 -7.18
CA TYR A 232 -8.06 -27.17 -6.86
C TYR A 232 -7.72 -26.89 -5.39
N GLU A 233 -7.40 -27.93 -4.63
CA GLU A 233 -7.04 -27.84 -3.22
C GLU A 233 -5.73 -28.58 -2.99
N THR A 234 -4.81 -27.98 -2.24
CA THR A 234 -3.54 -28.61 -1.85
C THR A 234 -3.07 -28.12 -0.49
N VAL A 235 -2.20 -28.90 0.14
CA VAL A 235 -1.53 -28.53 1.38
C VAL A 235 -0.03 -28.47 1.12
N LEU A 236 0.60 -27.42 1.61
CA LEU A 236 2.03 -27.20 1.53
C LEU A 236 2.61 -26.86 2.90
N THR A 237 3.92 -26.87 3.01
CA THR A 237 4.62 -26.47 4.23
C THR A 237 5.77 -25.57 3.85
N ILE A 238 5.86 -24.45 4.55
CA ILE A 238 6.98 -23.52 4.49
C ILE A 238 7.60 -23.43 5.88
N ALA A 239 8.91 -23.25 5.96
CA ALA A 239 9.59 -23.20 7.25
C ALA A 239 10.87 -22.37 7.18
N ASP A 240 11.22 -21.76 8.32
CA ASP A 240 12.57 -21.32 8.63
C ASP A 240 13.20 -22.34 9.61
N PRO A 241 14.04 -23.26 9.12
CA PRO A 241 14.64 -24.30 9.95
C PRO A 241 15.56 -23.74 11.04
N LYS A 242 16.14 -22.54 10.84
CA LYS A 242 17.06 -21.94 11.82
C LYS A 242 16.32 -21.46 13.06
N MET A 243 15.07 -21.03 12.89
CA MET A 243 14.23 -20.52 13.96
C MET A 243 13.25 -21.55 14.53
N ASP A 244 13.21 -22.77 13.97
CA ASP A 244 12.20 -23.79 14.29
C ASP A 244 10.76 -23.28 14.09
N ILE A 245 10.59 -22.41 13.09
CA ILE A 245 9.32 -21.80 12.71
C ILE A 245 8.83 -22.50 11.44
N SER A 246 7.59 -22.96 11.45
CA SER A 246 6.95 -23.56 10.27
C SER A 246 5.49 -23.15 10.17
N PHE A 247 4.99 -23.15 8.93
CA PHE A 247 3.60 -22.86 8.61
C PHE A 247 3.05 -23.95 7.68
N GLN A 248 1.89 -24.48 8.04
CA GLN A 248 1.10 -25.32 7.15
C GLN A 248 0.20 -24.44 6.30
N GLY A 249 0.39 -24.49 4.98
CA GLY A 249 -0.39 -23.71 4.02
C GLY A 249 -1.52 -24.54 3.41
N PHE A 250 -2.76 -24.09 3.55
CA PHE A 250 -3.93 -24.68 2.90
C PHE A 250 -4.31 -23.80 1.72
N VAL A 251 -4.12 -24.31 0.50
CA VAL A 251 -4.31 -23.56 -0.75
C VAL A 251 -5.58 -24.03 -1.43
N THR A 252 -6.42 -23.08 -1.82
CA THR A 252 -7.60 -23.31 -2.66
C THR A 252 -7.55 -22.38 -3.87
N VAL A 253 -7.67 -22.93 -5.07
CA VAL A 253 -7.72 -22.16 -6.32
C VAL A 253 -9.00 -22.47 -7.08
N LYS A 254 -9.74 -21.43 -7.46
CA LYS A 254 -11.05 -21.52 -8.12
C LYS A 254 -11.09 -20.61 -9.34
N ARG A 255 -11.60 -21.13 -10.46
CA ARG A 255 -11.98 -20.27 -11.59
C ARG A 255 -13.30 -19.57 -11.26
N LEU A 256 -13.38 -18.28 -11.56
CA LEU A 256 -14.60 -17.49 -11.45
C LEU A 256 -15.13 -17.15 -12.86
N GLY A 257 -16.44 -17.00 -12.97
CA GLY A 257 -17.10 -16.62 -14.23
C GLY A 257 -17.25 -17.76 -15.24
N PRO A 258 -17.57 -17.43 -16.51
CA PRO A 258 -17.82 -18.41 -17.55
C PRO A 258 -16.59 -19.28 -17.85
N SER A 259 -16.83 -20.57 -18.02
CA SER A 259 -15.81 -21.57 -18.29
C SER A 259 -15.88 -22.04 -19.74
N ASP A 260 -14.74 -22.03 -20.42
CA ASP A 260 -14.56 -22.67 -21.72
C ASP A 260 -14.25 -24.18 -21.59
N LYS A 261 -14.29 -24.71 -20.35
CA LYS A 261 -13.96 -26.11 -19.99
C LYS A 261 -12.55 -26.57 -20.40
N LYS A 262 -11.67 -25.65 -20.78
CA LYS A 262 -10.26 -25.95 -21.08
C LYS A 262 -9.43 -25.91 -19.82
N ASN A 263 -8.40 -26.77 -19.79
CA ASN A 263 -7.42 -26.78 -18.72
C ASN A 263 -6.57 -25.52 -18.77
N LYS A 264 -6.26 -24.96 -17.60
CA LYS A 264 -5.30 -23.87 -17.45
C LYS A 264 -4.24 -24.24 -16.42
N ILE A 265 -2.99 -23.97 -16.76
CA ILE A 265 -1.89 -24.00 -15.80
C ILE A 265 -1.80 -22.60 -15.18
N TYR A 266 -1.79 -22.56 -13.86
CA TYR A 266 -1.76 -21.35 -13.08
C TYR A 266 -0.64 -21.43 -12.04
N TYR A 267 0.14 -20.36 -11.91
CA TYR A 267 1.36 -20.32 -11.12
C TYR A 267 1.20 -19.30 -9.98
N PHE A 268 0.53 -19.69 -8.88
CA PHE A 268 0.25 -18.74 -7.80
C PHE A 268 1.53 -18.28 -7.07
N GLY A 269 2.61 -19.07 -7.09
CA GLY A 269 3.90 -18.69 -6.50
C GLY A 269 4.48 -17.37 -7.05
N ASN A 270 4.14 -17.01 -8.29
CA ASN A 270 4.55 -15.74 -8.89
C ASN A 270 3.93 -14.52 -8.21
N ILE A 271 2.74 -14.66 -7.64
CA ILE A 271 2.09 -13.58 -6.88
C ILE A 271 2.93 -13.24 -5.65
N PHE A 272 3.42 -14.26 -4.95
CA PHE A 272 4.22 -14.09 -3.73
C PHE A 272 5.58 -13.44 -4.01
N LYS A 273 6.21 -13.74 -5.16
CA LYS A 273 7.41 -13.03 -5.60
C LYS A 273 7.15 -11.53 -5.71
N LYS A 274 6.06 -11.13 -6.38
CA LYS A 274 5.71 -9.70 -6.52
C LYS A 274 5.28 -9.05 -5.21
N LEU A 275 4.48 -9.73 -4.39
CA LEU A 275 4.12 -9.25 -3.05
C LEU A 275 5.38 -9.00 -2.19
N TRP A 276 6.36 -9.89 -2.27
CA TRP A 276 7.62 -9.72 -1.55
C TRP A 276 8.51 -8.60 -2.12
N GLU A 277 8.56 -8.43 -3.44
CA GLU A 277 9.26 -7.30 -4.07
C GLU A 277 8.65 -5.95 -3.65
N ASP A 278 7.32 -5.84 -3.63
CA ASP A 278 6.62 -4.63 -3.20
C ASP A 278 6.81 -4.38 -1.69
N GLU A 279 6.78 -5.42 -0.86
CA GLU A 279 7.09 -5.32 0.58
C GLU A 279 8.54 -4.86 0.81
N ARG A 280 9.52 -5.36 0.03
CA ARG A 280 10.91 -4.91 0.16
C ARG A 280 11.12 -3.46 -0.26
N ARG A 281 10.33 -2.95 -1.21
CA ARG A 281 10.36 -1.55 -1.64
C ARG A 281 9.71 -0.60 -0.65
N SER A 282 8.81 -1.08 0.21
CA SER A 282 8.21 -0.25 1.26
C SER A 282 9.07 -0.13 2.52
N VAL A 283 10.07 -1.02 2.68
CA VAL A 283 10.98 -1.09 3.84
C VAL A 283 12.32 -0.37 3.60
N ASN A 284 12.71 -0.13 2.34
CA ASN A 284 13.90 0.62 1.94
C ASN A 284 13.56 2.06 1.56
#